data_AF-A0A7W1QG59-F1
#
_entry.id   AF-A0A7W1QG59-F1
#
_cell.length_a   1.000
_cell.length_b   1.000
_cell.length_c   1.000
_cell.angle_alpha   90.00
_cell.angle_beta   90.00
_cell.angle_gamma   90.00
#
_symmetry.space_group_name_H-M   'P 1'
#
loop_
_entity.id
_entity.type
_entity.pdbx_description
1 polymer ?
#
loop_
_entity_poly.entity_id
_entity_poly.type
_entity_poly.pdbx_seq_one_letter_code
_entity_poly.pdbx_strand_id
1 'polypeptide(L)' 'MPPSPNTATKQSAAPERSRAQRLDALSRANDVRSARAKLKKDLKAGRCTIEDLLRDPPDYILTAKVFDMLLAVPKYGRV' A
#
# COMPACT_ATOMS: atom_id res chain seq x y z
N MET A 1 -32.19 37.89 -4.52
CA MET A 1 -32.11 36.87 -5.59
C MET A 1 -30.81 36.09 -5.39
N PRO A 2 -30.85 34.75 -5.52
CA PRO A 2 -30.06 33.80 -4.71
C PRO A 2 -28.59 33.62 -5.14
N PRO A 3 -27.71 33.10 -4.25
CA PRO A 3 -26.34 32.77 -4.57
C PRO A 3 -26.24 31.54 -5.49
N SER A 4 -25.30 31.59 -6.44
CA SER A 4 -25.06 30.61 -7.50
C SER A 4 -24.83 29.18 -7.00
N PRO A 5 -25.25 28.14 -7.76
CA PRO A 5 -25.08 26.74 -7.39
C PRO A 5 -23.62 26.32 -7.51
N ASN A 6 -23.15 25.68 -6.43
CA ASN A 6 -21.82 25.09 -6.27
C ASN A 6 -21.60 24.00 -7.35
N THR A 7 -20.72 24.25 -8.31
CA THR A 7 -20.30 23.23 -9.30
C THR A 7 -19.37 22.24 -8.62
N ALA A 8 -19.94 21.21 -8.01
CA ALA A 8 -19.19 20.03 -7.58
C ALA A 8 -18.44 19.48 -8.80
N THR A 9 -17.11 19.53 -8.76
CA THR A 9 -16.23 18.95 -9.75
C THR A 9 -16.58 17.48 -9.91
N LYS A 10 -17.10 17.10 -11.09
CA LYS A 10 -17.25 15.70 -11.49
C LYS A 10 -15.88 15.07 -11.41
N GLN A 11 -15.60 14.38 -10.30
CA GLN A 11 -14.49 13.45 -10.22
C GLN A 11 -14.63 12.52 -11.43
N SER A 12 -13.68 12.61 -12.34
CA SER A 12 -13.62 11.81 -13.55
C SER A 12 -13.67 10.34 -13.15
N ALA A 13 -14.86 9.73 -13.25
CA ALA A 13 -15.05 8.32 -12.98
C ALA A 13 -14.16 7.55 -13.95
N ALA A 14 -13.30 6.68 -13.41
CA ALA A 14 -12.49 5.81 -14.24
C ALA A 14 -13.42 4.97 -15.15
N PRO A 15 -13.09 4.78 -16.43
CA PRO A 15 -13.92 4.00 -17.36
C PRO A 15 -14.29 2.64 -16.78
N GLU A 16 -15.48 2.14 -17.11
CA GLU A 16 -15.91 0.82 -16.67
C GLU A 16 -14.94 -0.25 -17.18
N ARG A 17 -14.20 -0.87 -16.25
CA ARG A 17 -13.28 -1.96 -16.56
C ARG A 17 -14.05 -3.26 -16.73
N SER A 18 -13.72 -4.04 -17.77
CA SER A 18 -14.23 -5.39 -17.96
C SER A 18 -14.06 -6.23 -16.68
N ARG A 19 -14.99 -7.14 -16.40
CA ARG A 19 -14.95 -8.03 -15.23
C ARG A 19 -13.59 -8.74 -15.11
N ALA A 20 -13.03 -9.21 -16.22
CA ALA A 20 -11.72 -9.86 -16.25
C ALA A 20 -10.59 -8.91 -15.80
N GLN A 21 -10.59 -7.67 -16.31
CA GLN A 21 -9.59 -6.66 -15.94
C GLN A 21 -9.68 -6.27 -14.46
N ARG A 22 -10.89 -6.23 -13.89
CA ARG A 22 -11.08 -5.99 -12.45
C ARG A 22 -10.52 -7.13 -11.61
N LEU A 23 -10.80 -8.38 -11.99
CA LEU A 23 -10.30 -9.55 -11.27
C LEU A 23 -8.77 -9.65 -11.33
N ASP A 24 -8.17 -9.40 -12.49
CA ASP A 24 -6.71 -9.33 -12.64
C ASP A 24 -6.09 -8.25 -11.75
N ALA A 25 -6.64 -7.03 -11.79
CA ALA A 25 -6.16 -5.93 -10.96
C ALA A 25 -6.28 -6.24 -9.46
N LEU A 26 -7.37 -6.88 -9.03
CA LEU A 26 -7.56 -7.33 -7.65
C LEU A 26 -6.56 -8.40 -7.26
N SER A 27 -6.30 -9.38 -8.16
CA SER A 27 -5.30 -10.43 -7.93
C SER A 27 -3.93 -9.82 -7.68
N ARG A 28 -3.46 -8.97 -8.59
CA ARG A 28 -2.15 -8.29 -8.45
C ARG A 28 -2.06 -7.47 -7.16
N ALA A 29 -3.14 -6.78 -6.78
CA ALA A 29 -3.18 -6.03 -5.53
C ALA A 29 -3.13 -6.94 -4.29
N ASN A 30 -3.76 -8.12 -4.35
CA ASN A 30 -3.72 -9.10 -3.27
C ASN A 30 -2.33 -9.71 -3.12
N ASP A 31 -1.62 -9.96 -4.23
CA ASP A 31 -0.26 -10.49 -4.23
C ASP A 31 0.70 -9.55 -3.48
N VAL A 32 0.65 -8.25 -3.81
CA VAL A 32 1.44 -7.22 -3.11
C VAL A 32 1.06 -7.15 -1.63
N ARG A 33 -0.23 -7.16 -1.28
CA ARG A 33 -0.68 -7.14 0.13
C ARG A 33 -0.17 -8.35 0.91
N SER A 34 -0.19 -9.53 0.30
CA SER A 34 0.28 -10.77 0.90
C SER A 34 1.80 -10.77 1.08
N ALA A 35 2.55 -10.30 0.08
CA ALA A 35 4.00 -10.13 0.17
C ALA A 35 4.40 -9.16 1.30
N ARG A 36 3.72 -8.02 1.42
CA ARG A 36 3.94 -7.07 2.54
C ARG A 36 3.62 -7.68 3.88
N ALA A 37 2.53 -8.43 3.99
CA ALA A 37 2.17 -9.10 5.24
C ALA A 37 3.22 -10.14 5.65
N LYS A 38 3.77 -10.89 4.70
CA LYS A 38 4.88 -11.83 4.93
C LYS A 38 6.14 -11.10 5.39
N LEU A 39 6.55 -10.05 4.69
CA LEU A 39 7.73 -9.26 5.05
C LEU A 39 7.62 -8.68 6.47
N LYS A 40 6.46 -8.13 6.86
CA LYS A 40 6.24 -7.67 8.24
C LYS A 40 6.39 -8.78 9.27
N LYS A 41 5.97 -10.01 8.97
CA LYS A 41 6.21 -11.17 9.84
C LYS A 41 7.69 -11.54 9.92
N ASP A 42 8.41 -11.44 8.81
CA ASP A 42 9.84 -11.73 8.74
C ASP A 42 10.67 -10.69 9.51
N LEU A 43 10.33 -9.40 9.40
CA LEU A 43 10.90 -8.32 10.21
C LEU A 43 10.65 -8.57 11.71
N LYS A 44 9.42 -8.92 12.09
CA LYS A 44 9.08 -9.24 13.49
C LYS A 44 9.88 -10.44 14.02
N ALA A 45 10.12 -11.44 13.18
CA ALA A 45 10.88 -12.64 13.51
C ALA A 45 12.39 -12.45 13.45
N GLY A 46 12.90 -11.28 13.04
CA GLY A 46 14.32 -11.02 12.85
C GLY A 46 14.96 -11.78 11.69
N ARG A 47 14.15 -12.32 10.76
CA ARG A 47 14.66 -13.02 9.55
C ARG A 47 15.14 -12.05 8.46
N CYS A 48 14.73 -10.80 8.56
CA CYS A 48 15.13 -9.70 7.71
C CYS A 48 15.37 -8.49 8.61
N THR A 49 16.41 -7.71 8.33
CA THR A 49 16.70 -6.47 9.05
C THR A 49 16.09 -5.28 8.32
N ILE A 50 15.74 -4.23 9.06
CA ILE A 50 15.22 -3.00 8.46
C ILE A 50 16.28 -2.25 7.66
N GLU A 51 17.55 -2.38 8.03
CA GLU A 51 18.70 -1.77 7.37
C GLU A 51 18.89 -2.33 5.96
N ASP A 52 18.85 -3.66 5.82
CA ASP A 52 18.93 -4.33 4.52
C ASP A 52 17.72 -3.97 3.65
N LEU A 53 16.53 -3.92 4.24
CA LEU A 53 15.31 -3.57 3.54
C LEU A 53 15.33 -2.14 2.97
N LEU A 54 15.93 -1.19 3.69
CA LEU A 54 16.06 0.20 3.24
C LEU A 54 17.21 0.40 2.25
N ARG A 55 18.24 -0.45 2.30
CA ARG A 55 19.37 -0.43 1.37
C ARG A 55 18.96 -0.92 -0.02
N ASP A 56 18.23 -2.04 -0.08
CA ASP A 56 17.77 -2.64 -1.33
C ASP A 56 16.28 -3.03 -1.23
N PRO A 57 15.37 -2.06 -1.44
CA PRO A 57 13.94 -2.29 -1.26
C PRO A 57 13.32 -3.04 -2.45
N PRO A 58 12.61 -4.17 -2.23
CA PRO A 58 11.91 -4.85 -3.32
C PRO A 58 10.72 -4.04 -3.86
N ASP A 59 10.39 -4.21 -5.14
CA ASP A 59 9.38 -3.40 -5.86
C ASP A 59 8.03 -3.29 -5.14
N TYR A 60 7.57 -4.39 -4.53
CA TYR A 60 6.27 -4.43 -3.86
C TYR A 60 6.21 -3.56 -2.60
N ILE A 61 7.34 -3.06 -2.08
CA ILE A 61 7.38 -2.14 -0.93
C ILE A 61 7.67 -0.68 -1.31
N LEU A 62 8.05 -0.38 -2.55
CA LEU A 62 8.38 1.00 -2.97
C LEU A 62 7.23 1.99 -2.73
N THR A 63 5.98 1.50 -2.78
CA THR A 63 4.78 2.30 -2.50
C THR A 63 4.21 2.09 -1.09
N ALA A 64 4.90 1.34 -0.23
CA ALA A 64 4.52 1.17 1.17
C ALA A 64 5.00 2.35 2.02
N LYS A 65 4.27 2.67 3.08
CA LYS A 65 4.75 3.66 4.05
C LYS A 65 5.90 3.05 4.85
N VAL A 66 7.04 3.74 4.87
CA VAL A 66 8.22 3.33 5.66
C VAL A 66 7.85 3.12 7.14
N PHE A 67 6.96 3.96 7.68
CA PHE A 67 6.45 3.86 9.05
C PHE A 67 5.82 2.49 9.36
N ASP A 68 5.13 1.88 8.40
CA ASP A 68 4.50 0.57 8.60
C ASP A 68 5.53 -0.56 8.67
N MET A 69 6.71 -0.38 8.05
CA MET A 69 7.82 -1.34 8.16
C MET A 69 8.51 -1.17 9.51
N LEU A 70 8.76 0.06 9.94
CA LEU A 70 9.36 0.35 11.25
C LEU A 70 8.52 -0.22 12.40
N LEU A 71 7.19 -0.06 12.36
CA LEU A 71 6.30 -0.64 13.37
C LEU A 71 6.28 -2.17 13.41
N ALA A 72 6.76 -2.85 12.36
CA ALA A 72 6.86 -4.30 12.34
C ALA A 72 8.15 -4.81 13.03
N VAL A 73 9.14 -3.94 13.22
CA VAL A 73 10.42 -4.27 13.85
C VAL A 73 10.26 -4.25 15.38
N PRO A 74 10.73 -5.28 16.12
CA PRO A 74 10.71 -5.26 17.57
C PRO A 74 11.42 -4.02 18.13
N LYS A 75 10.92 -3.49 19.26
CA LYS A 75 11.44 -2.29 19.95
C LYS A 75 11.12 -0.94 19.28
N TYR A 76 10.56 -0.93 18.08
CA TYR A 76 10.02 0.28 17.45
C TYR A 76 8.51 0.36 17.71
N GLY A 77 8.03 1.53 18.10
CA GLY A 77 6.63 1.77 18.45
C GLY A 77 6.18 3.19 18.13
N ARG A 78 4.89 3.46 18.29
CA ARG A 78 4.40 4.84 18.31
C ARG A 78 4.77 5.46 19.65
N VAL A 79 5.33 6.66 19.60
CA VAL A 79 5.62 7.50 20.77
C VAL A 79 4.49 8.49 21.01
#